data_AF-A0A6N1YBP4-F1
#
_entry.id   AF-A0A6N1YBP4-F1
#
_cell.length_a   1.000
_cell.length_b   1.000
_cell.length_c   1.000
_cell.angle_alpha   90.00
_cell.angle_beta   90.00
_cell.angle_gamma   90.00
#
_symmetry.space_group_name_H-M   'P 1'
#
loop_
_entity.id
_entity.type
_entity.pdbx_description
1 polymer ?
#
loop_
_entity_poly.entity_id
_entity_poly.type
_entity_poly.pdbx_seq_one_letter_code
_entity_poly.pdbx_strand_id
1 'polypeptide(L)'
;MQLQQITTYPKKLLSCTAQDLHTIFPQPTLLHLSGKNPHPLFISVLLHGNETTGFLAVQRLLKKYTQQRLPRSISIFFGNTQAAEQGLRRLDTQADYNRIWPGTDNPMCAATIVAQEIVDIMRSKKVFASIDIHNNTGLNPHYACINKLDNRYLQLANLFARLTVYFIRPLGVQSAAFAELCPAVTLECGRPGHQHGTDHAFEYLNACLHLNELATYPVHPQDIDLFHTTAQVKITEGISFSFNDTHTDLLFNKDLERMNFTEITANTSLAIVNQDSIMPLRAIDELGKDVTDKFFTINNKQLKIKRKTMPSMLTLDERVIRQDCLCYLMERIKL
;
A
#
# COMPACT_ATOMS: atom_id res chain seq x y z
N MET A 1 -1.94 17.54 16.81
CA MET A 1 -1.80 16.07 16.71
C MET A 1 -0.50 15.70 17.40
N GLN A 2 -0.54 14.82 18.39
CA GLN A 2 0.63 14.37 19.16
C GLN A 2 0.63 12.84 19.16
N LEU A 3 1.79 12.22 18.94
CA LEU A 3 1.90 10.77 18.99
C LEU A 3 1.72 10.27 20.43
N GLN A 4 0.76 9.37 20.62
CA GLN A 4 0.57 8.65 21.87
C GLN A 4 1.34 7.32 21.82
N GLN A 5 2.27 7.11 22.75
CA GLN A 5 2.95 5.82 22.92
C GLN A 5 2.34 5.09 24.11
N ILE A 6 1.93 3.83 23.91
CA ILE A 6 1.34 2.99 24.96
C ILE A 6 2.05 1.64 25.01
N THR A 7 2.11 1.04 26.20
CA THR A 7 2.74 -0.28 26.40
C THR A 7 1.74 -1.38 26.78
N THR A 8 0.47 -1.01 26.89
CA THR A 8 -0.67 -1.88 27.15
C THR A 8 -1.85 -1.38 26.31
N TYR A 9 -2.87 -2.21 26.12
CA TYR A 9 -4.05 -1.84 25.35
C TYR A 9 -5.34 -2.15 26.11
N PRO A 10 -6.42 -1.37 25.90
CA PRO A 10 -7.72 -1.66 26.47
C PRO A 10 -8.30 -2.95 25.87
N LYS A 11 -8.99 -3.76 26.68
CA LYS A 11 -9.64 -5.01 26.21
C LYS A 11 -10.56 -4.78 25.00
N LYS A 12 -11.21 -3.61 24.93
CA LYS A 12 -12.07 -3.20 23.81
C LYS A 12 -11.35 -3.25 22.45
N LEU A 13 -10.03 -3.05 22.41
CA LEU A 13 -9.24 -3.19 21.18
C LEU A 13 -9.37 -4.58 20.54
N LEU A 14 -9.61 -5.63 21.33
CA LEU A 14 -9.72 -6.99 20.80
C LEU A 14 -11.04 -7.24 20.06
N SER A 15 -12.08 -6.43 20.28
CA SER A 15 -13.42 -6.70 19.73
C SER A 15 -14.06 -5.52 19.01
N CYS A 16 -13.48 -4.33 19.08
CA CYS A 16 -13.99 -3.15 18.40
C CYS A 16 -13.88 -3.27 16.87
N THR A 17 -14.75 -2.56 16.15
CA THR A 17 -14.62 -2.39 14.71
C THR A 17 -13.51 -1.37 14.38
N ALA A 18 -13.10 -1.29 13.11
CA ALA A 18 -12.18 -0.23 12.67
C ALA A 18 -12.79 1.16 12.87
N GLN A 19 -14.12 1.27 12.70
CA GLN A 19 -14.88 2.49 12.88
C GLN A 19 -14.89 2.96 14.35
N ASP A 20 -14.98 2.03 15.29
CA ASP A 20 -14.96 2.33 16.73
C ASP A 20 -13.58 2.75 17.25
N LEU A 21 -12.52 2.54 16.45
CA LEU A 21 -11.14 2.68 16.90
C LEU A 21 -10.80 4.12 17.28
N HIS A 22 -11.39 5.11 16.61
CA HIS A 22 -11.16 6.53 16.93
C HIS A 22 -11.65 6.89 18.35
N THR A 23 -12.74 6.28 18.81
CA THR A 23 -13.23 6.46 20.19
C THR A 23 -12.24 5.91 21.23
N ILE A 24 -11.47 4.87 20.87
CA ILE A 24 -10.48 4.24 21.76
C ILE A 24 -9.15 5.01 21.70
N PHE A 25 -8.74 5.39 20.49
CA PHE A 25 -7.48 6.05 20.19
C PHE A 25 -7.75 7.31 19.35
N PRO A 26 -8.16 8.42 19.99
CA PRO A 26 -8.45 9.68 19.29
C PRO A 26 -7.18 10.41 18.82
N GLN A 27 -6.01 10.02 19.33
CA GLN A 27 -4.71 10.49 18.89
C GLN A 27 -3.98 9.40 18.10
N PRO A 28 -3.06 9.75 17.19
CA PRO A 28 -2.18 8.75 16.56
C PRO A 28 -1.51 7.91 17.65
N THR A 29 -1.64 6.59 17.56
CA THR A 29 -1.26 5.70 18.66
C THR A 29 -0.27 4.65 18.19
N LEU A 30 0.87 4.58 18.88
CA LEU A 30 1.91 3.58 18.71
C LEU A 30 1.92 2.66 19.94
N LEU A 31 1.44 1.43 19.77
CA LEU A 31 1.40 0.41 20.81
C LEU A 31 2.68 -0.43 20.78
N HIS A 32 3.40 -0.50 21.91
CA HIS A 32 4.58 -1.31 22.09
C HIS A 32 4.30 -2.50 23.03
N LEU A 33 4.51 -3.72 22.56
CA LEU A 33 4.42 -4.92 23.40
C LEU A 33 5.75 -5.66 23.42
N SER A 34 6.19 -6.06 24.60
CA SER A 34 7.46 -6.77 24.77
C SER A 34 7.33 -8.26 24.47
N GLY A 35 8.33 -8.83 23.78
CA GLY A 35 8.42 -10.26 23.50
C GLY A 35 9.63 -10.96 24.13
N LYS A 36 9.94 -12.17 23.67
CA LYS A 36 11.20 -12.85 24.03
C LYS A 36 12.39 -12.17 23.37
N ASN A 37 12.32 -11.92 22.05
CA ASN A 37 13.31 -11.11 21.34
C ASN A 37 12.96 -9.60 21.48
N PRO A 38 13.88 -8.75 21.97
CA PRO A 38 13.58 -7.34 22.22
C PRO A 38 13.43 -6.48 20.95
N HIS A 39 14.06 -6.88 19.84
CA HIS A 39 14.03 -6.11 18.59
C HIS A 39 12.64 -6.22 17.93
N PRO A 40 11.87 -5.13 17.79
CA PRO A 40 10.45 -5.24 17.46
C PRO A 40 10.20 -5.51 15.98
N LEU A 41 9.10 -6.23 15.70
CA LEU A 41 8.42 -6.15 14.40
C LEU A 41 7.56 -4.88 14.39
N PHE A 42 7.76 -3.98 13.42
CA PHE A 42 6.89 -2.83 13.23
C PHE A 42 5.73 -3.19 12.30
N ILE A 43 4.52 -2.80 12.69
CA ILE A 43 3.29 -3.06 11.93
C ILE A 43 2.52 -1.75 11.83
N SER A 44 2.25 -1.25 10.62
CA SER A 44 1.28 -0.18 10.40
C SER A 44 0.00 -0.72 9.79
N VAL A 45 -1.12 -0.23 10.31
CA VAL A 45 -2.46 -0.56 9.83
C VAL A 45 -3.31 0.70 9.76
N LEU A 46 -4.32 0.68 8.89
CA LEU A 46 -5.25 1.80 8.71
C LEU A 46 -4.54 3.11 8.35
N LEU A 47 -3.45 3.07 7.57
CA LEU A 47 -2.97 4.32 6.95
C LEU A 47 -4.09 4.92 6.09
N HIS A 48 -4.83 4.08 5.37
CA HIS A 48 -6.14 4.42 4.84
C HIS A 48 -7.24 3.85 5.74
N GLY A 49 -8.21 4.69 6.11
CA GLY A 49 -9.24 4.32 7.09
C GLY A 49 -10.21 3.23 6.61
N ASN A 50 -10.36 3.06 5.30
CA ASN A 50 -11.23 2.05 4.69
C ASN A 50 -10.56 0.68 4.46
N GLU A 51 -9.28 0.53 4.84
CA GLU A 51 -8.50 -0.68 4.58
C GLU A 51 -8.33 -1.51 5.87
N THR A 52 -9.38 -2.26 6.20
CA THR A 52 -9.54 -2.86 7.54
C THR A 52 -8.82 -4.19 7.73
N THR A 53 -8.30 -4.83 6.67
CA THR A 53 -7.71 -6.18 6.75
C THR A 53 -6.54 -6.24 7.73
N GLY A 54 -5.61 -5.29 7.67
CA GLY A 54 -4.45 -5.26 8.58
C GLY A 54 -4.88 -5.11 10.03
N PHE A 55 -5.87 -4.27 10.32
CA PHE A 55 -6.39 -4.09 11.67
C PHE A 55 -7.01 -5.37 12.21
N LEU A 56 -7.84 -6.06 11.43
CA LEU A 56 -8.46 -7.33 11.84
C LEU A 56 -7.41 -8.43 12.06
N ALA A 57 -6.36 -8.48 11.22
CA ALA A 57 -5.24 -9.40 11.39
C ALA A 57 -4.47 -9.12 12.69
N VAL A 58 -4.20 -7.85 12.99
CA VAL A 58 -3.59 -7.43 14.27
C VAL A 58 -4.46 -7.80 15.46
N GLN A 59 -5.77 -7.57 15.41
CA GLN A 59 -6.68 -7.99 16.50
C GLN A 59 -6.62 -9.50 16.75
N ARG A 60 -6.60 -10.31 15.68
CA ARG A 60 -6.47 -11.77 15.79
C ARG A 60 -5.11 -12.18 16.36
N LEU A 61 -4.04 -11.49 15.99
CA LEU A 61 -2.71 -11.66 16.56
C LEU A 61 -2.70 -11.37 18.07
N LEU A 62 -3.26 -10.23 18.49
CA LEU A 62 -3.34 -9.85 19.90
C LEU A 62 -4.18 -10.85 20.71
N LYS A 63 -5.29 -11.37 20.16
CA LYS A 63 -6.07 -12.45 20.79
C LYS A 63 -5.24 -13.71 20.99
N LYS A 64 -4.52 -14.16 19.95
CA LYS A 64 -3.65 -15.35 20.03
C LYS A 64 -2.62 -15.22 21.16
N TYR A 65 -2.05 -14.04 21.34
CA TYR A 65 -1.01 -13.79 22.34
C TYR A 65 -1.51 -13.21 23.68
N THR A 66 -2.81 -13.24 23.95
CA THR A 66 -3.35 -12.71 25.22
C THR A 66 -2.89 -13.53 26.44
N GLN A 67 -2.73 -14.85 26.30
CA GLN A 67 -2.34 -15.76 27.38
C GLN A 67 -0.95 -16.39 27.20
N GLN A 68 -0.16 -15.88 26.26
CA GLN A 68 1.17 -16.42 25.95
C GLN A 68 2.14 -15.31 25.57
N ARG A 69 3.40 -15.48 25.94
CA ARG A 69 4.44 -14.49 25.65
C ARG A 69 4.70 -14.39 24.15
N LEU A 70 4.75 -13.16 23.62
CA LEU A 70 5.14 -12.89 22.24
C LEU A 70 6.55 -13.44 21.92
N PRO A 71 6.77 -14.10 20.78
CA PRO A 71 8.10 -14.56 20.36
C PRO A 71 9.10 -13.41 20.18
N ARG A 72 8.61 -12.26 19.70
CA ARG A 72 9.36 -11.03 19.49
C ARG A 72 8.52 -9.83 19.91
N SER A 73 9.15 -8.76 20.36
CA SER A 73 8.47 -7.49 20.61
C SER A 73 7.73 -7.02 19.35
N ILE A 74 6.63 -6.30 19.52
CA ILE A 74 5.92 -5.67 18.41
C ILE A 74 5.68 -4.21 18.69
N SER A 75 5.68 -3.40 17.64
CA SER A 75 5.25 -2.00 17.67
C SER A 75 4.19 -1.80 16.61
N ILE A 76 2.96 -1.48 17.02
CA ILE A 76 1.80 -1.37 16.12
C ILE A 76 1.41 0.10 16.04
N PHE A 77 1.43 0.67 14.85
CA PHE A 77 0.88 1.98 14.58
C PHE A 77 -0.55 1.85 14.04
N PHE A 78 -1.50 2.44 14.77
CA PHE A 78 -2.87 2.64 14.28
C PHE A 78 -2.91 4.00 13.58
N GLY A 79 -3.04 3.98 12.24
CA GLY A 79 -2.93 5.15 11.38
C GLY A 79 -4.07 6.15 11.51
N ASN A 80 -4.81 6.34 10.42
CA ASN A 80 -5.86 7.34 10.30
C ASN A 80 -7.19 6.83 10.92
N THR A 81 -7.23 6.75 12.26
CA THR A 81 -8.42 6.30 12.99
C THR A 81 -9.64 7.19 12.71
N GLN A 82 -9.42 8.49 12.48
CA GLN A 82 -10.48 9.45 12.15
C GLN A 82 -11.12 9.16 10.78
N ALA A 83 -10.32 8.80 9.76
CA ALA A 83 -10.88 8.37 8.48
C ALA A 83 -11.54 6.97 8.59
N ALA A 84 -11.00 6.10 9.45
CA ALA A 84 -11.56 4.77 9.70
C ALA A 84 -12.96 4.84 10.33
N GLU A 85 -13.21 5.79 11.24
CA GLU A 85 -14.54 6.09 11.81
C GLU A 85 -15.59 6.33 10.72
N GLN A 86 -15.20 6.97 9.61
CA GLN A 86 -16.09 7.27 8.48
C GLN A 86 -16.01 6.23 7.35
N GLY A 87 -15.18 5.20 7.49
CA GLY A 87 -14.94 4.22 6.42
C GLY A 87 -14.36 4.83 5.15
N LEU A 88 -13.57 5.91 5.28
CA LEU A 88 -12.96 6.62 4.16
C LEU A 88 -11.46 6.34 4.08
N ARG A 89 -10.88 6.46 2.88
CA ARG A 89 -9.43 6.42 2.68
C ARG A 89 -8.73 7.49 3.52
N ARG A 90 -9.19 8.73 3.36
CA ARG A 90 -8.80 9.92 4.12
C ARG A 90 -9.95 10.92 4.11
N LEU A 91 -9.96 11.85 5.05
CA LEU A 91 -10.82 13.03 4.94
C LEU A 91 -10.25 14.03 3.93
N ASP A 92 -11.11 14.85 3.33
CA ASP A 92 -10.69 15.74 2.24
C ASP A 92 -9.62 16.76 2.67
N THR A 93 -9.66 17.19 3.94
CA THR A 93 -8.70 18.13 4.54
C THR A 93 -7.41 17.47 5.05
N GLN A 94 -7.32 16.15 5.05
CA GLN A 94 -6.16 15.41 5.53
C GLN A 94 -5.18 15.11 4.40
N ALA A 95 -3.89 15.12 4.72
CA ALA A 95 -2.89 14.48 3.85
C ALA A 95 -3.20 12.98 3.71
N ASP A 96 -2.79 12.37 2.59
CA ASP A 96 -2.80 10.92 2.46
C ASP A 96 -1.72 10.33 3.38
N TYR A 97 -2.12 9.50 4.34
CA TYR A 97 -1.23 8.90 5.35
C TYR A 97 -0.24 7.88 4.77
N ASN A 98 -0.43 7.44 3.52
CA ASN A 98 0.58 6.72 2.75
C ASN A 98 1.46 7.65 1.91
N ARG A 99 1.44 8.97 2.19
CA ARG A 99 2.29 10.01 1.57
C ARG A 99 2.89 10.94 2.61
N ILE A 100 2.83 10.65 3.91
CA ILE A 100 3.35 11.54 4.98
C ILE A 100 4.71 11.13 5.52
N TRP A 101 5.25 9.98 5.09
CA TRP A 101 6.46 9.42 5.67
C TRP A 101 7.71 10.16 5.18
N PRO A 102 8.84 10.07 5.91
CA PRO A 102 10.10 10.69 5.51
C PRO A 102 10.46 10.44 4.05
N GLY A 103 10.96 11.48 3.37
CA GLY A 103 11.18 11.47 1.93
C GLY A 103 9.94 11.84 1.11
N THR A 104 8.85 12.29 1.73
CA THR A 104 7.66 12.81 1.03
C THR A 104 7.89 14.15 0.33
N ASP A 105 7.14 14.37 -0.76
CA ASP A 105 7.00 15.67 -1.43
C ASP A 105 5.91 16.56 -0.77
N ASN A 106 5.17 16.03 0.21
CA ASN A 106 4.16 16.80 0.93
C ASN A 106 4.79 17.89 1.80
N PRO A 107 4.15 19.08 1.89
CA PRO A 107 4.56 20.09 2.87
C PRO A 107 4.52 19.54 4.30
N MET A 108 5.42 20.05 5.13
CA MET A 108 5.44 19.70 6.54
C MET A 108 4.09 20.02 7.20
N CYS A 109 3.49 18.99 7.80
CA CYS A 109 2.27 19.09 8.57
C CYS A 109 2.35 18.19 9.82
N ALA A 110 1.34 18.26 10.68
CA ALA A 110 1.33 17.50 11.93
C ALA A 110 1.47 15.98 11.71
N ALA A 111 0.88 15.44 10.62
CA ALA A 111 1.00 14.03 10.28
C ALA A 111 2.43 13.65 9.83
N THR A 112 3.11 14.50 9.03
CA THR A 112 4.51 14.25 8.63
C THR A 112 5.47 14.28 9.83
N ILE A 113 5.21 15.14 10.82
CA ILE A 113 6.00 15.22 12.06
C ILE A 113 5.84 13.92 12.86
N VAL A 114 4.60 13.45 13.02
CA VAL A 114 4.32 12.17 13.69
C VAL A 114 4.98 10.99 12.96
N ALA A 115 4.91 10.95 11.63
CA ALA A 115 5.55 9.88 10.84
C ALA A 115 7.07 9.86 11.02
N GLN A 116 7.71 11.04 11.04
CA GLN A 116 9.13 11.17 11.34
C GLN A 116 9.46 10.69 12.76
N GLU A 117 8.66 11.10 13.77
CA GLU A 117 8.81 10.66 15.16
C GLU A 117 8.75 9.13 15.28
N ILE A 118 7.80 8.48 14.60
CA ILE A 118 7.68 7.01 14.57
C ILE A 118 8.95 6.37 14.01
N VAL A 119 9.48 6.88 12.89
CA VAL A 119 10.72 6.36 12.28
C VAL A 119 11.91 6.48 13.25
N ASP A 120 12.03 7.60 13.96
CA ASP A 120 13.12 7.83 14.91
C ASP A 120 13.01 6.94 16.17
N ILE A 121 11.78 6.73 16.66
CA ILE A 121 11.51 5.76 17.73
C ILE A 121 11.92 4.35 17.30
N MET A 122 11.54 3.94 16.09
CA MET A 122 11.81 2.59 15.61
C MET A 122 13.29 2.36 15.28
N ARG A 123 14.01 3.39 14.81
CA ARG A 123 15.48 3.38 14.70
C ARG A 123 16.12 3.12 16.05
N SER A 124 15.71 3.88 17.07
CA SER A 124 16.23 3.75 18.45
C SER A 124 15.95 2.37 19.06
N LYS A 125 14.81 1.75 18.70
CA LYS A 125 14.45 0.40 19.12
C LYS A 125 15.12 -0.72 18.32
N LYS A 126 15.94 -0.38 17.30
CA LYS A 126 16.58 -1.35 16.39
C LYS A 126 15.53 -2.32 15.81
N VAL A 127 14.52 -1.74 15.15
CA VAL A 127 13.44 -2.48 14.50
C VAL A 127 13.99 -3.62 13.64
N PHE A 128 13.37 -4.80 13.73
CA PHE A 128 13.79 -6.01 13.02
C PHE A 128 13.35 -6.02 11.57
N ALA A 129 12.07 -5.75 11.36
CA ALA A 129 11.42 -5.65 10.06
C ALA A 129 10.19 -4.75 10.18
N SER A 130 9.74 -4.22 9.04
CA SER A 130 8.58 -3.34 8.95
C SER A 130 7.54 -3.90 7.99
N ILE A 131 6.28 -3.89 8.40
CA ILE A 131 5.16 -4.42 7.63
C ILE A 131 4.05 -3.38 7.62
N ASP A 132 3.73 -2.87 6.45
CA ASP A 132 2.63 -1.94 6.23
C ASP A 132 1.51 -2.66 5.48
N ILE A 133 0.31 -2.74 6.06
CA ILE A 133 -0.76 -3.60 5.53
C ILE A 133 -1.89 -2.76 4.94
N HIS A 134 -2.14 -2.98 3.64
CA HIS A 134 -3.13 -2.27 2.83
C HIS A 134 -4.12 -3.23 2.17
N ASN A 135 -5.16 -2.63 1.61
CA ASN A 135 -6.11 -3.26 0.71
C ASN A 135 -6.13 -2.53 -0.62
N ASN A 136 -6.57 -3.23 -1.68
CA ASN A 136 -6.89 -2.59 -2.96
C ASN A 136 -8.41 -2.50 -3.14
N THR A 137 -8.89 -1.49 -3.86
CA THR A 137 -10.31 -1.40 -4.23
C THR A 137 -10.63 -2.25 -5.47
N GLY A 138 -9.69 -2.39 -6.40
CA GLY A 138 -9.86 -3.22 -7.60
C GLY A 138 -9.53 -4.70 -7.43
N LEU A 139 -9.78 -5.47 -8.48
CA LEU A 139 -9.44 -6.89 -8.56
C LEU A 139 -7.92 -7.07 -8.65
N ASN A 140 -7.25 -7.23 -7.52
CA ASN A 140 -5.82 -7.50 -7.45
C ASN A 140 -5.58 -8.83 -6.70
N PRO A 141 -4.55 -9.60 -7.07
CA PRO A 141 -4.08 -10.72 -6.26
C PRO A 141 -3.52 -10.21 -4.92
N HIS A 142 -3.13 -11.12 -4.03
CA HIS A 142 -2.26 -10.75 -2.92
C HIS A 142 -0.83 -10.58 -3.44
N TYR A 143 -0.18 -9.48 -3.07
CA TYR A 143 1.21 -9.23 -3.44
C TYR A 143 1.92 -8.41 -2.36
N ALA A 144 3.25 -8.47 -2.37
CA ALA A 144 4.09 -7.65 -1.51
C ALA A 144 4.85 -6.62 -2.35
N CYS A 145 5.20 -5.52 -1.70
CA CYS A 145 5.79 -4.34 -2.28
C CYS A 145 7.09 -4.03 -1.54
N ILE A 146 8.19 -3.79 -2.26
CA ILE A 146 9.52 -3.50 -1.71
C ILE A 146 10.11 -2.23 -2.34
N ASN A 147 11.00 -1.57 -1.59
CA ASN A 147 11.67 -0.34 -2.03
C ASN A 147 13.18 -0.50 -2.24
N LYS A 148 13.74 -1.68 -1.96
CA LYS A 148 15.15 -2.03 -2.19
C LYS A 148 15.26 -3.43 -2.77
N LEU A 149 16.09 -3.58 -3.80
CA LEU A 149 16.46 -4.88 -4.38
C LEU A 149 17.56 -5.53 -3.53
N ASP A 150 17.21 -5.95 -2.32
CA ASP A 150 18.07 -6.68 -1.38
C ASP A 150 17.40 -8.00 -1.00
N ASN A 151 18.19 -9.07 -0.89
CA ASN A 151 17.68 -10.42 -0.65
C ASN A 151 16.81 -10.52 0.60
N ARG A 152 17.11 -9.79 1.68
CA ARG A 152 16.28 -9.83 2.90
C ARG A 152 14.89 -9.24 2.68
N TYR A 153 14.75 -8.26 1.79
CA TYR A 153 13.47 -7.68 1.40
C TYR A 153 12.68 -8.67 0.55
N LEU A 154 13.36 -9.30 -0.41
CA LEU A 154 12.76 -10.34 -1.26
C LEU A 154 12.30 -11.54 -0.41
N GLN A 155 13.12 -11.98 0.55
CA GLN A 155 12.76 -13.06 1.48
C GLN A 155 11.54 -12.68 2.34
N LEU A 156 11.53 -11.46 2.90
CA LEU A 156 10.40 -10.97 3.69
C LEU A 156 9.11 -10.84 2.86
N ALA A 157 9.21 -10.39 1.61
CA ALA A 157 8.08 -10.29 0.68
C ALA A 157 7.57 -11.67 0.25
N ASN A 158 8.48 -12.60 -0.06
CA ASN A 158 8.16 -13.95 -0.52
C ASN A 158 7.46 -14.80 0.54
N LEU A 159 7.68 -14.51 1.83
CA LEU A 159 6.92 -15.11 2.92
C LEU A 159 5.41 -14.78 2.86
N PHE A 160 5.04 -13.68 2.21
CA PHE A 160 3.64 -13.30 2.00
C PHE A 160 3.13 -13.83 0.67
N ALA A 161 3.79 -13.48 -0.43
CA ALA A 161 3.30 -13.84 -1.76
C ALA A 161 4.45 -13.98 -2.75
N ARG A 162 4.26 -14.86 -3.73
CA ARG A 162 5.12 -15.01 -4.90
C ARG A 162 5.23 -13.71 -5.72
N LEU A 163 4.12 -12.99 -5.87
CA LEU A 163 4.08 -11.72 -6.58
C LEU A 163 4.72 -10.62 -5.73
N THR A 164 5.83 -10.07 -6.21
CA THR A 164 6.54 -8.96 -5.57
C THR A 164 6.68 -7.79 -6.53
N VAL A 165 6.37 -6.58 -6.06
CA VAL A 165 6.51 -5.33 -6.81
C VAL A 165 7.59 -4.46 -6.18
N TYR A 166 8.62 -4.15 -6.94
CA TYR A 166 9.64 -3.17 -6.60
C TYR A 166 9.24 -1.78 -7.11
N PHE A 167 9.28 -0.77 -6.24
CA PHE A 167 8.98 0.60 -6.61
C PHE A 167 9.76 1.62 -5.78
N ILE A 168 10.02 2.78 -6.38
CA ILE A 168 10.61 3.95 -5.70
C ILE A 168 9.71 5.20 -5.76
N ARG A 169 8.60 5.12 -6.49
CA ARG A 169 7.52 6.12 -6.54
C ARG A 169 6.17 5.42 -6.34
N PRO A 170 5.23 6.02 -5.59
CA PRO A 170 5.23 7.38 -5.07
C PRO A 170 6.14 7.57 -3.85
N LEU A 171 6.52 8.83 -3.57
CA LEU A 171 7.29 9.20 -2.38
C LEU A 171 6.43 9.28 -1.13
N GLY A 172 7.08 9.22 0.04
CA GLY A 172 6.41 9.39 1.33
C GLY A 172 5.62 8.19 1.81
N VAL A 173 5.89 6.99 1.28
CA VAL A 173 5.31 5.72 1.74
C VAL A 173 6.06 5.18 2.97
N GLN A 174 5.37 4.43 3.81
CA GLN A 174 5.92 3.90 5.08
C GLN A 174 7.11 2.98 4.86
N SER A 175 6.96 2.05 3.92
CA SER A 175 7.95 1.01 3.63
C SER A 175 9.27 1.60 3.13
N ALA A 176 9.22 2.66 2.33
CA ALA A 176 10.42 3.37 1.87
C ALA A 176 11.15 4.06 3.03
N ALA A 177 10.43 4.72 3.95
CA ALA A 177 11.04 5.35 5.12
C ALA A 177 11.71 4.33 6.05
N PHE A 178 11.12 3.14 6.20
CA PHE A 178 11.69 2.06 7.00
C PHE A 178 12.76 1.25 6.27
N ALA A 179 12.80 1.28 4.94
CA ALA A 179 13.84 0.61 4.16
C ALA A 179 15.26 1.14 4.46
N GLU A 180 15.39 2.32 5.08
CA GLU A 180 16.68 2.82 5.58
C GLU A 180 17.07 2.24 6.94
N LEU A 181 16.16 1.57 7.65
CA LEU A 181 16.37 1.00 8.98
C LEU A 181 16.44 -0.53 8.97
N CYS A 182 15.56 -1.17 8.22
CA CYS A 182 15.38 -2.62 8.21
C CYS A 182 14.71 -3.10 6.92
N PRO A 183 14.67 -4.43 6.66
CA PRO A 183 13.79 -5.00 5.65
C PRO A 183 12.35 -4.58 5.88
N ALA A 184 11.74 -3.97 4.87
CA ALA A 184 10.43 -3.35 4.95
C ALA A 184 9.59 -3.74 3.74
N VAL A 185 8.32 -4.06 3.99
CA VAL A 185 7.36 -4.43 2.95
C VAL A 185 6.04 -3.70 3.14
N THR A 186 5.39 -3.39 2.03
CA THR A 186 3.95 -3.12 1.99
C THR A 186 3.24 -4.40 1.53
N LEU A 187 2.19 -4.81 2.23
CA LEU A 187 1.34 -5.94 1.84
C LEU A 187 0.04 -5.44 1.27
N GLU A 188 -0.37 -6.04 0.16
CA GLU A 188 -1.61 -5.72 -0.52
C GLU A 188 -2.51 -6.96 -0.43
N CYS A 189 -3.51 -6.89 0.46
CA CYS A 189 -4.31 -8.04 0.87
C CYS A 189 -5.65 -8.15 0.11
N GLY A 190 -5.69 -7.67 -1.14
CA GLY A 190 -6.90 -7.63 -1.94
C GLY A 190 -7.97 -6.69 -1.36
N ARG A 191 -9.25 -6.94 -1.67
CA ARG A 191 -10.37 -6.06 -1.27
C ARG A 191 -10.71 -6.15 0.22
N PRO A 192 -11.03 -5.02 0.88
CA PRO A 192 -11.43 -5.02 2.29
C PRO A 192 -12.71 -5.83 2.51
N GLY A 193 -12.88 -6.37 3.72
CA GLY A 193 -14.05 -7.19 4.10
C GLY A 193 -13.98 -8.67 3.71
N HIS A 194 -12.95 -9.12 2.98
CA HIS A 194 -12.76 -10.53 2.68
C HIS A 194 -11.96 -11.24 3.79
N GLN A 195 -12.52 -12.35 4.29
CA GLN A 195 -11.88 -13.16 5.34
C GLN A 195 -10.52 -13.70 4.93
N HIS A 196 -10.38 -14.14 3.67
CA HIS A 196 -9.12 -14.68 3.12
C HIS A 196 -7.95 -13.70 3.25
N GLY A 197 -8.15 -12.40 2.99
CA GLY A 197 -7.12 -11.38 3.17
C GLY A 197 -6.67 -11.25 4.64
N THR A 198 -7.63 -11.32 5.56
CA THR A 198 -7.37 -11.24 7.01
C THR A 198 -6.64 -12.48 7.53
N ASP A 199 -7.02 -13.67 7.07
CA ASP A 199 -6.36 -14.93 7.41
C ASP A 199 -4.91 -14.93 6.95
N HIS A 200 -4.69 -14.57 5.68
CA HIS A 200 -3.36 -14.54 5.08
C HIS A 200 -2.43 -13.54 5.78
N ALA A 201 -2.90 -12.31 6.03
CA ALA A 201 -2.13 -11.30 6.76
C ALA A 201 -1.81 -11.74 8.20
N PHE A 202 -2.75 -12.38 8.90
CA PHE A 202 -2.51 -12.92 10.25
C PHE A 202 -1.46 -14.03 10.25
N GLU A 203 -1.55 -14.98 9.32
CA GLU A 203 -0.59 -16.08 9.19
C GLU A 203 0.82 -15.56 8.91
N TYR A 204 0.92 -14.60 7.98
CA TYR A 204 2.15 -13.90 7.66
C TYR A 204 2.75 -13.18 8.87
N LEU A 205 1.97 -12.35 9.57
CA LEU A 205 2.42 -11.65 10.77
C LEU A 205 2.90 -12.64 11.84
N ASN A 206 2.13 -13.71 12.07
CA ASN A 206 2.48 -14.73 13.03
C ASN A 206 3.78 -15.47 12.64
N ALA A 207 4.01 -15.76 11.36
CA ALA A 207 5.27 -16.31 10.89
C ALA A 207 6.44 -15.35 11.13
N CYS A 208 6.27 -14.07 10.80
CA CYS A 208 7.28 -13.03 10.99
C CYS A 208 7.72 -12.88 12.46
N LEU A 209 6.81 -13.05 13.43
CA LEU A 209 7.17 -13.02 14.85
C LEU A 209 8.19 -14.10 15.24
N HIS A 210 8.17 -15.25 14.57
CA HIS A 210 9.03 -16.39 14.88
C HIS A 210 10.37 -16.36 14.10
N LEU A 211 10.57 -15.39 13.21
CA LEU A 211 11.84 -15.25 12.51
C LEU A 211 12.94 -14.80 13.47
N ASN A 212 14.00 -15.61 13.53
CA ASN A 212 15.23 -15.24 14.21
C ASN A 212 16.01 -14.20 13.40
N GLU A 213 16.14 -14.45 12.09
CA GLU A 213 16.81 -13.61 11.11
C GLU A 213 16.10 -13.70 9.75
N LEU A 214 16.47 -12.80 8.83
CA LEU A 214 16.07 -12.85 7.43
C LEU A 214 17.26 -13.31 6.60
N ALA A 215 17.05 -14.31 5.75
CA ALA A 215 18.08 -14.85 4.89
C ALA A 215 18.68 -13.77 3.97
N THR A 216 19.99 -13.84 3.76
CA THR A 216 20.74 -12.95 2.87
C THR A 216 21.02 -13.55 1.50
N TYR A 217 20.72 -14.84 1.30
CA TYR A 217 20.82 -15.51 0.01
C TYR A 217 19.58 -15.22 -0.86
N PRO A 218 19.71 -15.26 -2.20
CA PRO A 218 18.61 -14.97 -3.11
C PRO A 218 17.40 -15.89 -2.92
N VAL A 219 16.20 -15.34 -3.13
CA VAL A 219 15.00 -16.18 -3.31
C VAL A 219 15.17 -16.96 -4.61
N HIS A 220 14.76 -18.23 -4.62
CA HIS A 220 14.87 -19.04 -5.82
C HIS A 220 14.01 -18.42 -6.94
N PRO A 221 14.51 -18.30 -8.19
CA PRO A 221 13.76 -17.61 -9.26
C PRO A 221 12.40 -18.21 -9.58
N GLN A 222 12.19 -19.50 -9.27
CA GLN A 222 10.90 -20.15 -9.45
C GLN A 222 9.91 -19.84 -8.33
N ASP A 223 10.33 -19.22 -7.22
CA ASP A 223 9.45 -18.94 -6.07
C ASP A 223 8.97 -17.49 -6.05
N ILE A 224 9.53 -16.62 -6.91
CA ILE A 224 9.22 -15.19 -6.94
C ILE A 224 8.95 -14.70 -8.36
N ASP A 225 7.89 -13.91 -8.49
CA ASP A 225 7.56 -13.14 -9.68
C ASP A 225 7.77 -11.66 -9.37
N LEU A 226 8.94 -11.13 -9.77
CA LEU A 226 9.34 -9.76 -9.47
C LEU A 226 9.02 -8.80 -10.62
N PHE A 227 8.36 -7.71 -10.28
CA PHE A 227 8.00 -6.63 -11.19
C PHE A 227 8.55 -5.30 -10.70
N HIS A 228 8.88 -4.39 -11.61
CA HIS A 228 9.31 -3.02 -11.33
C HIS A 228 8.27 -2.05 -11.85
N THR A 229 7.77 -1.17 -10.97
CA THR A 229 6.92 -0.04 -11.35
C THR A 229 7.72 0.98 -12.15
N THR A 230 7.35 1.18 -13.40
CA THR A 230 8.02 2.07 -14.35
C THR A 230 7.33 3.42 -14.51
N ALA A 231 6.02 3.49 -14.29
CA ALA A 231 5.27 4.74 -14.36
C ALA A 231 4.04 4.74 -13.45
N GLN A 232 3.73 5.90 -12.87
CA GLN A 232 2.44 6.20 -12.25
C GLN A 232 1.57 6.95 -13.25
N VAL A 233 0.33 6.49 -13.46
CA VAL A 233 -0.60 7.05 -14.43
C VAL A 233 -1.72 7.75 -13.70
N LYS A 234 -1.90 9.04 -13.96
CA LYS A 234 -2.99 9.86 -13.40
C LYS A 234 -3.91 10.35 -14.51
N ILE A 235 -5.14 10.68 -14.14
CA ILE A 235 -6.01 11.46 -15.02
C ILE A 235 -5.46 12.89 -15.06
N THR A 236 -5.36 13.46 -16.25
CA THR A 236 -4.99 14.86 -16.43
C THR A 236 -5.98 15.76 -15.69
N GLU A 237 -5.50 16.81 -15.03
CA GLU A 237 -6.35 17.74 -14.28
C GLU A 237 -7.38 18.40 -15.20
N GLY A 238 -8.61 18.57 -14.69
CA GLY A 238 -9.73 19.14 -15.47
C GLY A 238 -10.45 18.16 -16.40
N ILE A 239 -9.86 17.00 -16.71
CA ILE A 239 -10.52 15.97 -17.54
C ILE A 239 -11.57 15.24 -16.72
N SER A 240 -12.83 15.27 -17.15
CA SER A 240 -13.91 14.44 -16.59
C SER A 240 -13.78 12.99 -17.08
N PHE A 241 -14.07 12.03 -16.22
CA PHE A 241 -14.08 10.62 -16.60
C PHE A 241 -15.18 9.88 -15.87
N SER A 242 -15.65 8.78 -16.47
CA SER A 242 -16.53 7.85 -15.81
C SER A 242 -16.37 6.44 -16.38
N PHE A 243 -16.95 5.47 -15.68
CA PHE A 243 -17.19 4.14 -16.21
C PHE A 243 -18.61 3.99 -16.78
N ASN A 244 -19.51 4.93 -16.50
CA ASN A 244 -20.93 4.82 -16.84
C ASN A 244 -21.49 6.03 -17.60
N ASP A 245 -20.99 7.23 -17.31
CA ASP A 245 -21.48 8.45 -17.96
C ASP A 245 -20.77 8.71 -19.30
N THR A 246 -21.53 8.54 -20.38
CA THR A 246 -21.05 8.72 -21.76
C THR A 246 -20.82 10.17 -22.15
N HIS A 247 -21.20 11.14 -21.32
CA HIS A 247 -20.98 12.57 -21.56
C HIS A 247 -19.63 13.08 -21.02
N THR A 248 -18.89 12.25 -20.30
CA THR A 248 -17.55 12.60 -19.80
C THR A 248 -16.50 12.63 -20.90
N ASP A 249 -15.38 13.32 -20.67
CA ASP A 249 -14.29 13.42 -21.65
C ASP A 249 -13.63 12.07 -21.91
N LEU A 250 -13.59 11.22 -20.87
CA LEU A 250 -12.97 9.90 -20.88
C LEU A 250 -13.92 8.83 -20.31
N LEU A 251 -14.43 7.96 -21.17
CA LEU A 251 -15.26 6.81 -20.77
C LEU A 251 -14.42 5.54 -20.70
N PHE A 252 -14.08 5.10 -19.50
CA PHE A 252 -13.29 3.89 -19.29
C PHE A 252 -14.10 2.62 -19.56
N ASN A 253 -13.38 1.56 -19.95
CA ASN A 253 -13.94 0.21 -20.01
C ASN A 253 -14.37 -0.26 -18.61
N LYS A 254 -15.58 -0.82 -18.47
CA LYS A 254 -16.09 -1.35 -17.21
C LYS A 254 -15.32 -2.59 -16.70
N ASP A 255 -14.62 -3.28 -17.59
CA ASP A 255 -13.77 -4.43 -17.25
C ASP A 255 -12.31 -4.04 -16.99
N LEU A 256 -12.01 -2.75 -16.82
CA LEU A 256 -10.64 -2.25 -16.66
C LEU A 256 -9.88 -2.95 -15.54
N GLU A 257 -10.52 -3.21 -14.39
CA GLU A 257 -9.89 -3.92 -13.26
C GLU A 257 -9.39 -5.32 -13.59
N ARG A 258 -9.95 -5.99 -14.62
CA ARG A 258 -9.50 -7.33 -15.04
C ARG A 258 -8.11 -7.32 -15.66
N MET A 259 -7.58 -6.15 -16.00
CA MET A 259 -6.23 -5.99 -16.54
C MET A 259 -5.15 -5.98 -15.45
N ASN A 260 -5.52 -5.83 -14.17
CA ASN A 260 -4.55 -5.85 -13.06
C ASN A 260 -3.71 -7.13 -13.09
N PHE A 261 -2.39 -6.96 -12.95
CA PHE A 261 -1.41 -8.05 -12.94
C PHE A 261 -1.48 -8.97 -14.18
N THR A 262 -2.06 -8.46 -15.27
CA THR A 262 -2.13 -9.13 -16.55
C THR A 262 -1.31 -8.35 -17.57
N GLU A 263 -0.49 -9.05 -18.32
CA GLU A 263 0.32 -8.42 -19.36
C GLU A 263 -0.57 -8.04 -20.55
N ILE A 264 -0.67 -6.74 -20.82
CA ILE A 264 -1.46 -6.20 -21.93
C ILE A 264 -0.55 -5.81 -23.09
N THR A 265 -1.05 -5.98 -24.31
CA THR A 265 -0.29 -5.76 -25.54
C THR A 265 -0.50 -4.36 -26.11
N ALA A 266 0.34 -3.98 -27.07
CA ALA A 266 0.09 -2.77 -27.84
C ALA A 266 -1.28 -2.84 -28.53
N ASN A 267 -1.95 -1.71 -28.62
CA ASN A 267 -3.31 -1.49 -29.12
C ASN A 267 -4.45 -1.93 -28.18
N THR A 268 -4.17 -2.43 -26.97
CA THR A 268 -5.23 -2.62 -25.96
C THR A 268 -5.90 -1.28 -25.65
N SER A 269 -7.23 -1.22 -25.82
CA SER A 269 -8.04 -0.03 -25.56
C SER A 269 -8.44 0.02 -24.08
N LEU A 270 -8.20 1.15 -23.43
CA LEU A 270 -8.57 1.38 -22.03
C LEU A 270 -9.88 2.18 -21.90
N ALA A 271 -10.12 3.09 -22.84
CA ALA A 271 -11.22 4.04 -22.79
C ALA A 271 -11.60 4.58 -24.18
N ILE A 272 -12.77 5.20 -24.25
CA ILE A 272 -13.20 6.05 -25.35
C ILE A 272 -12.98 7.51 -24.94
N VAL A 273 -12.47 8.33 -25.86
CA VAL A 273 -12.22 9.76 -25.68
C VAL A 273 -13.27 10.54 -26.48
N ASN A 274 -13.97 11.45 -25.83
CA ASN A 274 -15.02 12.25 -26.45
C ASN A 274 -14.54 13.60 -27.01
N GLN A 275 -13.40 14.12 -26.53
CA GLN A 275 -12.78 15.35 -27.03
C GLN A 275 -11.47 15.08 -27.78
N ASP A 276 -11.38 15.55 -29.02
CA ASP A 276 -10.31 15.17 -29.97
C ASP A 276 -8.99 15.97 -29.84
N SER A 277 -8.62 16.52 -28.67
CA SER A 277 -7.46 17.45 -28.62
C SER A 277 -6.51 17.37 -27.43
N ILE A 278 -6.83 16.67 -26.34
CA ILE A 278 -5.96 16.63 -25.16
C ILE A 278 -5.75 15.17 -24.72
N MET A 279 -4.50 14.80 -24.46
CA MET A 279 -4.18 13.50 -23.86
C MET A 279 -4.77 13.45 -22.43
N PRO A 280 -5.75 12.56 -22.17
CA PRO A 280 -6.53 12.60 -20.93
C PRO A 280 -5.81 11.94 -19.74
N LEU A 281 -4.68 11.30 -20.01
CA LEU A 281 -3.82 10.69 -18.99
C LEU A 281 -2.46 11.35 -18.97
N ARG A 282 -1.81 11.26 -17.80
CA ARG A 282 -0.42 11.64 -17.61
C ARG A 282 0.33 10.50 -16.95
N ALA A 283 1.38 9.99 -17.59
CA ALA A 283 2.26 8.97 -17.05
C ALA A 283 3.59 9.60 -16.61
N ILE A 284 3.92 9.47 -15.34
CA ILE A 284 5.16 9.99 -14.75
C ILE A 284 6.05 8.81 -14.37
N ASP A 285 7.29 8.81 -14.85
CA ASP A 285 8.27 7.78 -14.50
C ASP A 285 8.87 7.99 -13.11
N GLU A 286 9.74 7.07 -12.69
CA GLU A 286 10.37 7.09 -11.37
C GLU A 286 11.27 8.30 -11.12
N LEU A 287 11.77 8.94 -12.19
CA LEU A 287 12.57 10.17 -12.15
C LEU A 287 11.71 11.45 -12.16
N GLY A 288 10.38 11.31 -12.17
CA GLY A 288 9.46 12.44 -12.23
C GLY A 288 9.27 13.01 -13.64
N LYS A 289 9.74 12.31 -14.68
CA LYS A 289 9.61 12.76 -16.07
C LYS A 289 8.31 12.29 -16.68
N ASP A 290 7.70 13.16 -17.49
CA ASP A 290 6.55 12.79 -18.31
C ASP A 290 6.95 11.80 -19.41
N VAL A 291 6.34 10.62 -19.36
CA VAL A 291 6.53 9.51 -20.30
C VAL A 291 5.24 9.09 -20.96
N THR A 292 4.21 9.95 -20.93
CA THR A 292 2.87 9.67 -21.46
C THR A 292 2.91 9.15 -22.90
N ASP A 293 3.67 9.81 -23.77
CA ASP A 293 3.78 9.45 -25.19
C ASP A 293 4.47 8.10 -25.44
N LYS A 294 5.17 7.54 -24.44
CA LYS A 294 5.75 6.19 -24.54
C LYS A 294 4.71 5.11 -24.31
N PHE A 295 3.66 5.41 -23.55
CA PHE A 295 2.67 4.43 -23.11
C PHE A 295 1.31 4.58 -23.79
N PHE A 296 0.89 5.80 -24.12
CA PHE A 296 -0.48 6.07 -24.56
C PHE A 296 -0.53 6.72 -25.94
N THR A 297 -1.56 6.35 -26.70
CA THR A 297 -1.93 7.00 -27.97
C THR A 297 -3.44 7.09 -28.04
N ILE A 298 -3.95 8.09 -28.75
CA ILE A 298 -5.36 8.16 -29.13
C ILE A 298 -5.45 7.83 -30.61
N ASN A 299 -6.29 6.87 -30.98
CA ASN A 299 -6.58 6.53 -32.38
C ASN A 299 -8.05 6.11 -32.51
N ASN A 300 -8.78 6.68 -33.46
CA ASN A 300 -10.22 6.46 -33.65
C ASN A 300 -11.02 6.64 -32.36
N LYS A 301 -10.78 7.74 -31.64
CA LYS A 301 -11.40 8.05 -30.34
C LYS A 301 -11.15 7.00 -29.25
N GLN A 302 -10.18 6.11 -29.43
CA GLN A 302 -9.82 5.10 -28.43
C GLN A 302 -8.47 5.47 -27.81
N LEU A 303 -8.45 5.54 -26.48
CA LEU A 303 -7.22 5.63 -25.71
C LEU A 303 -6.60 4.23 -25.60
N LYS A 304 -5.43 4.07 -26.21
CA LYS A 304 -4.75 2.78 -26.35
C LYS A 304 -3.37 2.78 -25.75
N ILE A 305 -2.95 1.60 -25.33
CA ILE A 305 -1.58 1.31 -24.93
C ILE A 305 -0.68 1.14 -26.17
N LYS A 306 0.50 1.76 -26.18
CA LYS A 306 1.46 1.70 -27.30
C LYS A 306 2.43 0.54 -27.23
N ARG A 307 2.64 -0.01 -26.03
CA ARG A 307 3.66 -1.03 -25.78
C ARG A 307 3.18 -2.05 -24.78
N LYS A 308 3.78 -3.23 -24.85
CA LYS A 308 3.59 -4.27 -23.84
C LYS A 308 3.88 -3.72 -22.44
N THR A 309 2.95 -3.91 -21.51
CA THR A 309 3.05 -3.43 -20.12
C THR A 309 2.13 -4.25 -19.23
N MET A 310 2.32 -4.19 -17.90
CA MET A 310 1.39 -4.79 -16.94
C MET A 310 0.86 -3.70 -16.00
N PRO A 311 -0.44 -3.35 -16.05
CA PRO A 311 -1.00 -2.42 -15.10
C PRO A 311 -1.28 -3.09 -13.75
N SER A 312 -1.25 -2.29 -12.68
CA SER A 312 -1.69 -2.69 -11.34
C SER A 312 -2.49 -1.57 -10.67
N MET A 313 -3.25 -1.95 -9.63
CA MET A 313 -4.10 -1.05 -8.84
C MET A 313 -5.18 -0.29 -9.64
N LEU A 314 -5.56 -0.79 -10.81
CA LEU A 314 -6.75 -0.32 -11.51
C LEU A 314 -7.97 -0.55 -10.62
N THR A 315 -8.86 0.43 -10.55
CA THR A 315 -10.14 0.36 -9.84
C THR A 315 -11.27 1.00 -10.64
N LEU A 316 -12.53 0.63 -10.37
CA LEU A 316 -13.72 1.34 -10.87
C LEU A 316 -14.18 2.47 -9.94
N ASP A 317 -13.54 2.65 -8.79
CA ASP A 317 -13.85 3.73 -7.85
C ASP A 317 -13.26 5.06 -8.35
N GLU A 318 -14.13 5.89 -8.93
CA GLU A 318 -13.76 7.20 -9.49
C GLU A 318 -13.15 8.13 -8.43
N ARG A 319 -13.60 8.05 -7.17
CA ARG A 319 -13.05 8.88 -6.09
C ARG A 319 -11.63 8.46 -5.76
N VAL A 320 -11.34 7.16 -5.69
CA VAL A 320 -9.99 6.65 -5.44
C VAL A 320 -9.04 7.02 -6.57
N ILE A 321 -9.47 6.89 -7.83
CA ILE A 321 -8.67 7.29 -9.00
C ILE A 321 -8.31 8.78 -8.93
N ARG A 322 -9.26 9.64 -8.54
CA ARG A 322 -9.02 11.08 -8.36
C ARG A 322 -8.07 11.39 -7.22
N GLN A 323 -8.15 10.65 -6.13
CA GLN A 323 -7.36 10.91 -4.92
C GLN A 323 -5.90 10.44 -5.04
N ASP A 324 -5.61 9.41 -5.85
CA ASP A 324 -4.26 8.86 -5.99
C ASP A 324 -3.78 8.81 -7.45
N CYS A 325 -4.21 7.78 -8.18
CA CYS A 325 -3.84 7.54 -9.58
C CYS A 325 -4.81 6.55 -10.23
N LEU A 326 -4.80 6.48 -11.57
CA LEU A 326 -5.53 5.46 -12.34
C LEU A 326 -4.91 4.08 -12.14
N CYS A 327 -3.58 3.99 -12.29
CA CYS A 327 -2.81 2.75 -12.13
C CYS A 327 -1.31 3.02 -12.06
N TYR A 328 -0.58 1.95 -11.79
CA TYR A 328 0.85 1.86 -12.04
C TYR A 328 1.11 0.95 -13.23
N LEU A 329 2.12 1.26 -14.03
CA LEU A 329 2.59 0.43 -15.13
C LEU A 329 3.89 -0.25 -14.72
N MET A 330 3.95 -1.56 -14.90
CA MET A 330 5.05 -2.39 -14.43
C MET A 330 5.67 -3.21 -15.56
N GLU A 331 6.94 -3.54 -15.37
CA GLU A 331 7.70 -4.48 -16.20
C GLU A 331 8.26 -5.61 -15.35
N ARG A 332 8.33 -6.81 -15.91
CA ARG A 332 8.94 -7.95 -15.21
C ARG A 332 10.45 -7.81 -15.18
N ILE A 333 11.06 -8.02 -14.03
CA ILE A 333 12.52 -8.07 -13.87
C ILE A 333 12.96 -9.48 -13.48
N LYS A 334 14.13 -9.88 -13.96
CA LYS A 334 14.77 -11.16 -13.60
C LYS A 334 15.81 -10.89 -12.51
N LEU A 335 15.80 -11.71 -11.48
CA LEU A 335 16.82 -11.72 -10.43
C LEU A 335 18.14 -12.32 -10.92
#